data_AF-A0A0K0D8A5-F1
#
_entry.id   AF-A0A0K0D8A5-F1
#
_cell.length_a   1.000
_cell.length_b   1.000
_cell.length_c   1.000
_cell.angle_alpha   90.00
_cell.angle_beta   90.00
_cell.angle_gamma   90.00
#
_symmetry.space_group_name_H-M   'P 1'
#
loop_
_entity.id
_entity.type
_entity.pdbx_description
1 polymer ?
#
loop_
_entity_poly.entity_id
_entity_poly.type
_entity_poly.pdbx_seq_one_letter_code
_entity_poly.pdbx_strand_id
1 'polypeptide(L)'
;LLKSHIYLSEVLLCELIQRTYPQVRTYIGTSNTVCHMLREKRPICCLQLDKACQHCSYTSAHEYKWANNPIILAADKTSSGMYNLIIPLRAYYRPIHELHPIVLLLELEETANPNPTFLDAISYFPGIFWMQGKISVLDNLLRAGVSRAEHVVVVKETASLGEEHFADCNTIITVQKIHR
;
A
#
# COMPACT_ATOMS: atom_id res chain seq x y z
N LEU A 1 -2.37 27.73 -12.73
CA LEU A 1 -1.00 27.51 -12.19
C LEU A 1 -1.05 26.83 -10.81
N LEU A 2 -1.86 25.76 -10.65
CA LEU A 2 -2.12 25.07 -9.36
C LEU A 2 -1.72 23.59 -9.44
N LYS A 3 -0.57 23.27 -10.03
CA LYS A 3 -0.20 21.90 -10.46
C LYS A 3 0.78 21.12 -9.55
N SER A 4 0.90 21.45 -8.26
CA SER A 4 1.96 20.81 -7.42
C SER A 4 1.61 20.52 -5.96
N HIS A 5 0.35 20.58 -5.53
CA HIS A 5 -0.01 20.37 -4.11
C HIS A 5 -0.12 18.89 -3.65
N ILE A 6 0.26 17.89 -4.45
CA ILE A 6 0.03 16.47 -4.12
C ILE A 6 1.27 15.76 -3.55
N TYR A 7 2.46 16.38 -3.64
CA TYR A 7 3.70 15.84 -3.03
C TYR A 7 4.28 16.87 -2.08
N LEU A 8 3.63 16.94 -0.94
CA LEU A 8 3.86 17.92 0.10
C LEU A 8 5.05 17.48 0.96
N SER A 9 5.88 18.44 1.34
CA SER A 9 6.86 18.27 2.41
C SER A 9 6.17 17.77 3.69
N GLU A 10 6.88 17.07 4.58
CA GLU A 10 6.35 16.47 5.81
C GLU A 10 5.49 17.44 6.66
N VAL A 11 5.80 18.74 6.61
CA VAL A 11 5.08 19.81 7.33
C VAL A 11 3.63 19.97 6.84
N LEU A 12 3.41 19.90 5.52
CA LEU A 12 2.09 20.07 4.90
C LEU A 12 1.22 18.80 4.97
N LEU A 13 1.84 17.63 5.18
CA LEU A 13 1.14 16.36 5.37
C LEU A 13 0.37 16.33 6.70
N CYS A 14 0.93 16.91 7.77
CA CYS A 14 0.28 16.99 9.08
C CYS A 14 -1.00 17.82 9.08
N GLU A 15 -1.08 18.89 8.28
CA GLU A 15 -2.25 19.78 8.22
C GLU A 15 -3.45 19.12 7.52
N LEU A 16 -3.18 18.20 6.60
CA LEU A 16 -4.20 17.48 5.82
C LEU A 16 -4.67 16.18 6.47
N ILE A 17 -3.96 15.70 7.49
CA ILE A 17 -4.32 14.50 8.24
C ILE A 17 -5.30 14.84 9.38
N GLN A 18 -6.25 13.94 9.59
CA GLN A 18 -7.18 13.90 10.71
C GLN A 18 -7.15 12.50 11.34
N ARG A 19 -7.43 12.44 12.64
CA ARG A 19 -7.57 11.17 13.36
C ARG A 19 -9.03 10.76 13.36
N THR A 20 -9.37 9.73 12.62
CA THR A 20 -10.74 9.23 12.55
C THR A 20 -10.78 7.73 12.30
N TYR A 21 -11.94 7.12 12.49
CA TYR A 21 -12.14 5.73 12.14
C TYR A 21 -12.24 5.59 10.62
N PRO A 22 -11.54 4.60 10.03
CA PRO A 22 -11.73 4.30 8.62
C PRO A 22 -13.17 3.86 8.35
N GLN A 23 -13.70 4.22 7.17
CA GLN A 23 -15.05 3.84 6.72
C GLN A 23 -15.18 2.31 6.52
N VAL A 24 -14.05 1.61 6.45
CA VAL A 24 -13.96 0.16 6.35
C VAL A 24 -13.78 -0.47 7.73
N ARG A 25 -14.60 -1.47 8.03
CA ARG A 25 -14.42 -2.31 9.22
C ARG A 25 -13.45 -3.43 8.89
N THR A 26 -12.50 -3.67 9.78
CA THR A 26 -11.68 -4.88 9.79
C THR A 26 -12.53 -6.09 10.16
N TYR A 27 -12.00 -7.29 9.93
CA TYR A 27 -12.71 -8.54 10.20
C TYR A 27 -13.24 -8.61 11.66
N ILE A 28 -14.36 -9.30 11.84
CA ILE A 28 -15.07 -9.46 13.12
C ILE A 28 -14.07 -9.87 14.21
N GLY A 29 -14.01 -9.10 15.31
CA GLY A 29 -13.13 -9.35 16.46
C GLY A 29 -11.91 -8.43 16.59
N THR A 30 -11.67 -7.54 15.62
CA THR A 30 -10.64 -6.49 15.73
C THR A 30 -11.26 -5.18 16.24
N SER A 31 -10.56 -4.50 17.16
CA SER A 31 -11.02 -3.23 17.71
C SER A 31 -11.00 -2.14 16.64
N ASN A 32 -12.04 -1.30 16.60
CA ASN A 32 -12.05 -0.09 15.78
C ASN A 32 -10.83 0.75 16.17
N THR A 33 -9.87 0.88 15.26
CA THR A 33 -8.63 1.60 15.51
C THR A 33 -8.71 2.95 14.80
N VAL A 34 -8.56 4.03 15.56
CA VAL A 34 -8.44 5.38 15.00
C VAL A 34 -7.17 5.43 14.15
N CYS A 35 -7.28 5.90 12.92
CA CYS A 35 -6.18 5.97 11.97
C CYS A 35 -5.89 7.43 11.59
N HIS A 36 -4.67 7.65 11.09
CA HIS A 36 -4.32 8.85 10.34
C HIS A 36 -4.96 8.77 8.96
N MET A 37 -5.96 9.62 8.73
CA MET A 37 -6.72 9.69 7.48
C MET A 37 -6.59 11.09 6.89
N LEU A 38 -6.64 11.21 5.59
CA LEU A 38 -6.71 12.49 4.90
C LEU A 38 -8.11 13.08 5.06
N ARG A 39 -8.19 14.41 5.17
CA ARG A 39 -9.46 15.14 5.18
C ARG A 39 -10.19 15.03 3.85
N GLU A 40 -9.43 15.04 2.76
CA GLU A 40 -9.94 14.90 1.41
C GLU A 40 -9.37 13.64 0.75
N LYS A 41 -10.22 12.99 -0.06
CA LYS A 41 -9.86 11.83 -0.85
C LYS A 41 -8.79 12.19 -1.88
N ARG A 42 -7.73 11.36 -1.98
CA ARG A 42 -6.80 11.45 -3.10
C ARG A 42 -7.48 11.04 -4.42
N PRO A 43 -7.17 11.71 -5.55
CA PRO A 43 -7.60 11.23 -6.86
C PRO A 43 -7.12 9.79 -7.09
N ILE A 44 -8.01 8.91 -7.55
CA ILE A 44 -7.72 7.48 -7.72
C ILE A 44 -6.52 7.24 -8.66
N CYS A 45 -6.37 8.07 -9.69
CA CYS A 45 -5.22 8.02 -10.60
C CYS A 45 -3.87 8.28 -9.91
N CYS A 46 -3.84 9.04 -8.81
CA CYS A 46 -2.62 9.29 -8.04
C CYS A 46 -2.25 8.14 -7.10
N LEU A 47 -3.13 7.14 -6.93
CA LEU A 47 -2.81 5.93 -6.18
C LEU A 47 -1.98 4.97 -7.03
N GLN A 48 -2.10 5.03 -8.36
CA GLN A 48 -1.36 4.17 -9.26
C GLN A 48 0.08 4.68 -9.43
N LEU A 49 1.05 3.87 -9.00
CA LEU A 49 2.47 4.22 -8.97
C LEU A 49 3.13 4.15 -10.35
N ASP A 50 2.70 3.21 -11.18
CA ASP A 50 3.38 2.82 -12.41
C ASP A 50 2.93 3.62 -13.65
N LYS A 51 1.95 4.52 -13.50
CA LYS A 51 1.40 5.34 -14.58
C LYS A 51 1.36 6.82 -14.20
N ALA A 52 1.91 7.65 -15.07
CA ALA A 52 1.76 9.09 -14.97
C ALA A 52 0.29 9.52 -15.18
N CYS A 53 -0.13 10.54 -14.46
CA CYS A 53 -1.43 11.18 -14.60
C CYS A 53 -1.31 12.71 -14.64
N GLN A 54 -2.42 13.41 -14.84
CA GLN A 54 -2.43 14.89 -14.92
C GLN A 54 -1.96 15.58 -13.63
N HIS A 55 -1.96 14.86 -12.51
CA HIS A 55 -1.55 15.34 -11.20
C HIS A 55 -0.08 15.03 -10.86
N CYS A 56 0.48 13.97 -11.46
CA CYS A 56 1.79 13.42 -11.11
C CYS A 56 2.41 12.71 -12.31
N SER A 57 3.64 13.06 -12.66
CA SER A 57 4.39 12.40 -13.74
C SER A 57 5.27 11.23 -13.28
N TYR A 58 5.28 10.91 -11.99
CA TYR A 58 6.15 9.86 -11.46
C TYR A 58 5.65 8.47 -11.85
N THR A 59 6.59 7.58 -12.14
CA THR A 59 6.28 6.23 -12.63
C THR A 59 6.98 5.12 -11.86
N SER A 60 7.70 5.48 -10.79
CA SER A 60 8.43 4.56 -9.94
C SER A 60 8.54 5.11 -8.52
N ALA A 61 8.63 4.22 -7.52
CA ALA A 61 8.79 4.60 -6.11
C ALA A 61 10.02 5.51 -5.87
N HIS A 62 11.08 5.34 -6.65
CA HIS A 62 12.32 6.11 -6.51
C HIS A 62 12.13 7.61 -6.78
N GLU A 63 11.23 7.98 -7.70
CA GLU A 63 10.97 9.37 -8.06
C GLU A 63 10.27 10.16 -6.95
N TYR A 64 9.51 9.47 -6.08
CA TYR A 64 8.77 10.10 -4.99
C TYR A 64 9.66 10.58 -3.85
N LYS A 65 10.92 10.09 -3.77
CA LYS A 65 11.90 10.47 -2.74
C LYS A 65 11.32 10.46 -1.31
N TRP A 66 10.58 9.40 -0.97
CA TRP A 66 10.01 9.23 0.36
C TRP A 66 11.09 9.29 1.45
N ALA A 67 10.75 9.93 2.56
CA ALA A 67 11.61 10.02 3.74
C ALA A 67 11.87 8.61 4.31
N ASN A 68 10.78 7.85 4.51
CA ASN A 68 10.83 6.49 5.02
C ASN A 68 10.86 5.45 3.89
N ASN A 69 11.51 4.33 4.19
CA ASN A 69 11.59 3.16 3.33
C ASN A 69 10.19 2.55 3.08
N PRO A 70 9.82 2.15 1.85
CA PRO A 70 8.50 1.60 1.59
C PRO A 70 8.31 0.19 2.16
N ILE A 71 7.07 -0.15 2.47
CA ILE A 71 6.61 -1.52 2.71
C ILE A 71 5.91 -1.99 1.44
N ILE A 72 6.35 -3.12 0.88
CA ILE A 72 5.76 -3.70 -0.32
C ILE A 72 4.84 -4.86 0.09
N LEU A 73 3.58 -4.82 -0.32
CA LEU A 73 2.63 -5.92 -0.18
C LEU A 73 2.36 -6.52 -1.56
N ALA A 74 2.86 -7.72 -1.81
CA ALA A 74 2.59 -8.48 -3.03
C ALA A 74 1.38 -9.41 -2.82
N ALA A 75 0.40 -9.36 -3.72
CA ALA A 75 -0.80 -10.20 -3.65
C ALA A 75 -1.44 -10.42 -5.02
N ASP A 76 -2.19 -11.51 -5.17
CA ASP A 76 -2.86 -11.85 -6.44
C ASP A 76 -4.00 -10.86 -6.79
N LYS A 77 -4.75 -10.41 -5.79
CA LYS A 77 -5.88 -9.47 -5.94
C LYS A 77 -6.11 -8.66 -4.68
N THR A 78 -6.95 -7.62 -4.76
CA THR A 78 -7.39 -6.87 -3.58
C THR A 78 -8.31 -7.72 -2.71
N SER A 79 -8.04 -7.77 -1.40
CA SER A 79 -8.87 -8.49 -0.42
C SER A 79 -9.08 -7.66 0.85
N SER A 80 -10.13 -7.96 1.61
CA SER A 80 -10.38 -7.32 2.91
C SER A 80 -9.26 -7.59 3.92
N GLY A 81 -8.50 -8.68 3.75
CA GLY A 81 -7.34 -9.01 4.59
C GLY A 81 -6.22 -7.96 4.53
N MET A 82 -6.13 -7.18 3.45
CA MET A 82 -5.14 -6.10 3.32
C MET A 82 -5.34 -4.99 4.36
N TYR A 83 -6.57 -4.78 4.84
CA TYR A 83 -6.84 -3.80 5.90
C TYR A 83 -6.19 -4.19 7.23
N ASN A 84 -5.98 -5.49 7.48
CA ASN A 84 -5.30 -5.97 8.68
C ASN A 84 -3.80 -5.57 8.70
N LEU A 85 -3.21 -5.30 7.52
CA LEU A 85 -1.88 -4.71 7.42
C LEU A 85 -1.93 -3.18 7.49
N ILE A 86 -2.84 -2.57 6.73
CA ILE A 86 -2.91 -1.11 6.57
C ILE A 86 -3.25 -0.41 7.89
N ILE A 87 -4.24 -0.90 8.64
CA ILE A 87 -4.76 -0.20 9.82
C ILE A 87 -3.72 -0.08 10.94
N PRO A 88 -3.02 -1.15 11.36
CA PRO A 88 -1.95 -1.02 12.36
C PRO A 88 -0.81 -0.11 11.91
N LEU A 89 -0.48 -0.10 10.60
CA LEU A 89 0.55 0.77 10.01
C LEU A 89 0.12 2.23 9.83
N ARG A 90 -1.15 2.54 10.11
CA ARG A 90 -1.74 3.88 10.01
C ARG A 90 -2.45 4.31 11.28
N ALA A 91 -2.31 3.55 12.36
CA ALA A 91 -2.97 3.82 13.62
C ALA A 91 -2.49 5.14 14.26
N TYR A 92 -3.38 5.81 15.00
CA TYR A 92 -3.13 7.14 15.58
C TYR A 92 -1.93 7.18 16.55
N TYR A 93 -1.61 6.05 17.17
CA TYR A 93 -0.49 5.91 18.12
C TYR A 93 0.87 5.80 17.43
N ARG A 94 0.92 5.62 16.09
CA ARG A 94 2.15 5.75 15.31
C ARG A 94 2.42 7.23 15.04
N PRO A 95 3.61 7.77 15.31
CA PRO A 95 3.96 9.13 14.90
C PRO A 95 3.87 9.30 13.38
N ILE A 96 3.36 10.45 12.90
CA ILE A 96 3.15 10.71 11.46
C ILE A 96 4.46 10.61 10.66
N HIS A 97 5.56 11.09 11.23
CA HIS A 97 6.88 11.07 10.60
C HIS A 97 7.50 9.66 10.53
N GLU A 98 6.97 8.67 11.27
CA GLU A 98 7.40 7.27 11.19
C GLU A 98 6.56 6.46 10.20
N LEU A 99 5.58 7.07 9.52
CA LEU A 99 4.73 6.35 8.58
C LEU A 99 5.53 5.96 7.33
N HIS A 100 5.63 4.66 7.10
CA HIS A 100 6.23 4.10 5.89
C HIS A 100 5.21 4.13 4.73
N PRO A 101 5.62 4.53 3.52
CA PRO A 101 4.80 4.34 2.32
C PRO A 101 4.47 2.86 2.13
N ILE A 102 3.26 2.55 1.67
CA ILE A 102 2.84 1.17 1.38
C ILE A 102 2.59 1.07 -0.12
N VAL A 103 3.27 0.13 -0.77
CA VAL A 103 3.10 -0.17 -2.20
C VAL A 103 2.43 -1.53 -2.34
N LEU A 104 1.21 -1.55 -2.86
CA LEU A 104 0.47 -2.76 -3.18
C LEU A 104 0.86 -3.23 -4.58
N LEU A 105 1.67 -4.29 -4.66
CA LEU A 105 2.05 -4.94 -5.91
C LEU A 105 1.02 -6.04 -6.21
N LEU A 106 0.15 -5.80 -7.20
CA LEU A 106 -1.00 -6.66 -7.47
C LEU A 106 -0.81 -7.47 -8.76
N GLU A 107 -0.87 -8.80 -8.65
CA GLU A 107 -0.78 -9.72 -9.81
C GLU A 107 -2.13 -9.87 -10.52
N LEU A 108 -2.77 -8.75 -10.87
CA LEU A 108 -4.07 -8.75 -11.55
C LEU A 108 -3.96 -9.29 -12.99
N GLU A 109 -5.05 -9.87 -13.48
CA GLU A 109 -5.22 -10.18 -14.90
C GLU A 109 -5.08 -8.90 -15.76
N GLU A 110 -4.62 -9.03 -17.01
CA GLU A 110 -4.18 -7.88 -17.83
C GLU A 110 -5.24 -6.78 -18.04
N THR A 111 -6.53 -7.12 -17.98
CA THR A 111 -7.64 -6.16 -18.12
C THR A 111 -8.29 -5.78 -16.79
N ALA A 112 -7.89 -6.41 -15.70
CA ALA A 112 -8.50 -6.22 -14.39
C ALA A 112 -7.92 -4.99 -13.68
N ASN A 113 -8.82 -4.22 -13.04
CA ASN A 113 -8.44 -3.16 -12.12
C ASN A 113 -8.67 -3.62 -10.68
N PRO A 114 -7.94 -3.04 -9.70
CA PRO A 114 -8.23 -3.29 -8.29
C PRO A 114 -9.68 -2.92 -7.97
N ASN A 115 -10.28 -3.57 -6.98
CA ASN A 115 -11.67 -3.32 -6.61
C ASN A 115 -11.91 -1.80 -6.35
N PRO A 116 -12.85 -1.15 -7.06
CA PRO A 116 -13.07 0.30 -6.92
C PRO A 116 -13.44 0.74 -5.50
N THR A 117 -14.21 -0.07 -4.76
CA THR A 117 -14.55 0.19 -3.36
C THR A 117 -13.31 0.10 -2.47
N PHE A 118 -12.40 -0.83 -2.76
CA PHE A 118 -11.11 -0.90 -2.06
C PHE A 118 -10.27 0.35 -2.35
N LEU A 119 -10.14 0.75 -3.63
CA LEU A 119 -9.42 1.95 -4.02
C LEU A 119 -10.01 3.23 -3.39
N ASP A 120 -11.33 3.32 -3.32
CA ASP A 120 -12.03 4.40 -2.63
C ASP A 120 -11.67 4.45 -1.14
N ALA A 121 -11.70 3.31 -0.45
CA ALA A 121 -11.32 3.26 0.97
C ALA A 121 -9.84 3.64 1.21
N ILE A 122 -8.89 3.09 0.43
CA ILE A 122 -7.46 3.36 0.63
C ILE A 122 -7.06 4.78 0.23
N SER A 123 -7.88 5.46 -0.58
CA SER A 123 -7.60 6.83 -1.04
C SER A 123 -7.58 7.89 0.07
N TYR A 124 -8.20 7.58 1.21
CA TYR A 124 -8.15 8.41 2.41
C TYR A 124 -6.94 8.10 3.30
N PHE A 125 -6.20 7.02 3.06
CA PHE A 125 -4.99 6.75 3.84
C PHE A 125 -3.77 7.47 3.24
N PRO A 126 -2.91 8.06 4.08
CA PRO A 126 -1.68 8.69 3.61
C PRO A 126 -0.68 7.64 3.11
N GLY A 127 0.03 7.97 2.03
CA GLY A 127 1.17 7.20 1.55
C GLY A 127 0.86 5.76 1.15
N ILE A 128 -0.34 5.45 0.65
CA ILE A 128 -0.66 4.15 0.05
C ILE A 128 -0.70 4.29 -1.48
N PHE A 129 -0.05 3.36 -2.16
CA PHE A 129 0.05 3.28 -3.61
C PHE A 129 -0.21 1.85 -4.06
N TRP A 130 -0.58 1.67 -5.32
CA TRP A 130 -0.68 0.36 -5.95
C TRP A 130 -0.03 0.38 -7.32
N MET A 131 0.40 -0.79 -7.79
CA MET A 131 0.78 -1.02 -9.18
C MET A 131 0.45 -2.45 -9.56
N GLN A 132 0.19 -2.65 -10.85
CA GLN A 132 0.06 -3.99 -11.40
C GLN A 132 1.46 -4.57 -11.64
N GLY A 133 1.66 -5.82 -11.26
CA GLY A 133 2.93 -6.51 -11.51
C GLY A 133 3.08 -7.76 -10.67
N LYS A 134 3.95 -8.65 -11.14
CA LYS A 134 4.30 -9.91 -10.49
C LYS A 134 5.57 -9.79 -9.65
N ILE A 135 5.60 -10.46 -8.50
CA ILE A 135 6.78 -10.54 -7.62
C ILE A 135 7.95 -11.28 -8.30
N SER A 136 7.65 -12.19 -9.23
CA SER A 136 8.67 -12.93 -10.00
C SER A 136 9.41 -12.08 -11.02
N VAL A 137 8.91 -10.88 -11.34
CA VAL A 137 9.52 -9.97 -12.31
C VAL A 137 10.31 -8.89 -11.58
N LEU A 138 11.63 -8.92 -11.73
CA LEU A 138 12.55 -8.01 -11.04
C LEU A 138 12.23 -6.53 -11.31
N ASP A 139 11.86 -6.17 -12.54
CA ASP A 139 11.52 -4.78 -12.90
C ASP A 139 10.35 -4.24 -12.06
N ASN A 140 9.32 -5.05 -11.84
CA ASN A 140 8.18 -4.64 -11.01
C ASN A 140 8.60 -4.35 -9.57
N LEU A 141 9.50 -5.17 -9.01
CA LEU A 141 10.05 -4.97 -7.68
C LEU A 141 10.94 -3.72 -7.60
N LEU A 142 11.78 -3.48 -8.61
CA LEU A 142 12.59 -2.27 -8.69
C LEU A 142 11.69 -1.02 -8.77
N ARG A 143 10.66 -1.03 -9.63
CA ARG A 143 9.69 0.08 -9.72
C ARG A 143 8.90 0.28 -8.43
N ALA A 144 8.57 -0.80 -7.71
CA ALA A 144 7.95 -0.75 -6.38
C ALA A 144 8.90 -0.25 -5.27
N GLY A 145 10.20 -0.12 -5.55
CA GLY A 145 11.20 0.40 -4.61
C GLY A 145 11.85 -0.65 -3.71
N VAL A 146 11.90 -1.92 -4.14
CA VAL A 146 12.45 -3.04 -3.35
C VAL A 146 13.87 -2.79 -2.84
N SER A 147 14.69 -2.03 -3.58
CA SER A 147 16.09 -1.75 -3.21
C SER A 147 16.23 -1.02 -1.89
N ARG A 148 15.19 -0.30 -1.45
CA ARG A 148 15.15 0.40 -0.17
C ARG A 148 13.96 -0.03 0.68
N ALA A 149 13.30 -1.13 0.35
CA ALA A 149 12.12 -1.56 1.10
C ALA A 149 12.49 -1.90 2.54
N GLU A 150 11.63 -1.48 3.47
CA GLU A 150 11.74 -1.86 4.87
C GLU A 150 11.33 -3.32 5.04
N HIS A 151 10.18 -3.67 4.44
CA HIS A 151 9.63 -5.02 4.45
C HIS A 151 8.99 -5.35 3.10
N VAL A 152 9.07 -6.63 2.71
CA VAL A 152 8.28 -7.21 1.63
C VAL A 152 7.39 -8.29 2.23
N VAL A 153 6.08 -8.10 2.11
CA VAL A 153 5.03 -9.00 2.59
C VAL A 153 4.39 -9.66 1.37
N VAL A 154 4.31 -10.99 1.37
CA VAL A 154 3.75 -11.76 0.26
C VAL A 154 2.51 -12.50 0.73
N VAL A 155 1.39 -12.32 0.03
CA VAL A 155 0.11 -12.98 0.32
C VAL A 155 -0.30 -13.78 -0.91
N LYS A 156 -0.36 -15.11 -0.79
CA LYS A 156 -0.91 -15.99 -1.81
C LYS A 156 -2.28 -16.47 -1.34
N GLU A 157 -3.33 -16.23 -2.12
CA GLU A 157 -4.69 -16.68 -1.78
C GLU A 157 -4.94 -18.11 -2.31
N THR A 158 -4.10 -18.60 -3.22
CA THR A 158 -4.17 -19.95 -3.76
C THR A 158 -3.16 -20.87 -3.07
N ALA A 159 -3.59 -21.53 -1.99
CA ALA A 159 -3.16 -22.90 -1.79
C ALA A 159 -3.84 -23.71 -2.90
N SER A 160 -3.15 -23.92 -4.01
CA SER A 160 -3.52 -24.97 -4.96
C SER A 160 -3.74 -26.26 -4.15
N LEU A 161 -4.88 -26.92 -4.36
CA LEU A 161 -5.33 -28.19 -3.75
C LEU A 161 -4.41 -29.39 -4.10
N GLY A 162 -3.09 -29.20 -4.02
CA GLY A 162 -2.06 -30.20 -4.31
C GLY A 162 -0.86 -30.14 -3.36
N GLU A 163 -0.83 -29.22 -2.40
CA GLU A 163 0.18 -29.17 -1.32
C GLU A 163 -0.52 -29.24 0.05
N GLU A 164 -1.16 -30.38 0.34
CA GLU A 164 -1.83 -30.68 1.61
C GLU A 164 -0.87 -30.88 2.79
N HIS A 165 0.14 -30.02 2.96
CA HIS A 165 0.97 -30.04 4.17
C HIS A 165 1.17 -28.70 4.87
N PHE A 166 0.59 -27.60 4.37
CA PHE A 166 0.79 -26.27 4.98
C PHE A 166 -0.50 -25.48 5.20
N ALA A 167 -1.67 -26.10 5.04
CA ALA A 167 -2.97 -25.42 5.06
C ALA A 167 -3.37 -24.78 6.42
N ASP A 168 -2.69 -25.12 7.52
CA ASP A 168 -3.00 -24.59 8.86
C ASP A 168 -2.00 -23.54 9.39
N CYS A 169 -1.28 -22.85 8.50
CA CYS A 169 -0.49 -21.70 8.89
C CYS A 169 -0.90 -20.48 8.08
N ASN A 170 -1.62 -19.55 8.72
CA ASN A 170 -1.68 -18.14 8.34
C ASN A 170 -0.24 -17.59 8.26
N THR A 171 0.44 -17.82 7.13
CA THR A 171 1.87 -17.56 7.03
C THR A 171 2.08 -16.15 6.51
N ILE A 172 2.34 -15.22 7.42
CA ILE A 172 3.02 -13.96 7.08
C ILE A 172 4.47 -14.33 6.83
N ILE A 173 4.87 -14.45 5.56
CA ILE A 173 6.30 -14.56 5.22
C ILE A 173 6.88 -13.14 5.26
N THR A 174 7.53 -12.78 6.37
CA THR A 174 8.42 -11.60 6.39
C THR A 174 9.70 -11.98 5.66
N VAL A 175 9.86 -11.53 4.42
CA VAL A 175 11.12 -11.72 3.69
C VAL A 175 12.12 -10.68 4.20
N GLN A 176 13.13 -11.13 4.95
CA GLN A 176 14.25 -10.31 5.41
C GLN A 176 15.26 -10.09 4.26
N LYS A 177 15.85 -8.88 4.20
CA LYS A 177 16.65 -8.33 3.09
C LYS A 177 17.59 -9.33 2.42
N ILE A 178 17.56 -9.37 1.08
CA ILE A 178 18.60 -9.97 0.24
C ILE A 178 19.83 -9.05 0.34
N HIS A 179 20.80 -9.43 1.16
CA HIS A 179 22.14 -8.83 1.11
C HIS A 179 22.92 -9.43 -0.07
N ARG A 180 23.54 -8.56 -0.88
CA ARG A 180 24.68 -8.92 -1.72
C ARG A 180 25.96 -8.75 -0.92
#